data_AF-E6QN41-F1
#
_entry.id   AF-E6QN41-F1
#
_cell.length_a   1.000
_cell.length_b   1.000
_cell.length_c   1.000
_cell.angle_alpha   90.00
_cell.angle_beta   90.00
_cell.angle_gamma   90.00
#
_symmetry.space_group_name_H-M   'P 1'
#
loop_
_entity.id
_entity.type
_entity.pdbx_description
1 polymer ?
#
loop_
_entity_poly.entity_id
_entity_poly.type
_entity_poly.pdbx_seq_one_letter_code
_entity_poly.pdbx_strand_id
1 'polypeptide(L)'
;MGPLMEPVTHLLTGACLGRAGLNRRTAHATLAAVLAAEAADLDVLWGLRGPVDGLAHHRGITHTLVAAPLIAFAVAGAVWLWREGWVKRRLVARVLAGETIPVAQPVNWLWLWLTALIADLSHLALDWTNNYGLRPFFPFNRHWYAGSIVFIAEPVLWLLLGLALLVPAILGLADSEIGVRRTRFRGRGLAVAALCGVVLLWCWRWAEQAEARNLVEAAQVTPTPSLRMALEPYPWNPFRWHAILETATTWQTAEVDTRTGAVDSDPSTNTLYKTAATAATEAARRTRLGEVYLDWSQWPVVRDMGPMEVAGVSGPNQQNTGLPASRRWTTVEFSDLRFAYSYRDMKMAGSSDGRLSEALMESPLTGWVYIVDGPGNSEEEEAMILDGWKQK
;
A
#
# COMPACT_ATOMS: atom_id res chain seq x y z
N MET A 1 2.65 -12.66 -7.12
CA MET A 1 1.49 -11.78 -6.87
C MET A 1 2.10 -10.44 -6.54
N GLY A 2 2.14 -9.51 -7.51
CA GLY A 2 2.69 -8.18 -7.26
C GLY A 2 1.87 -7.45 -6.18
N PRO A 3 2.39 -6.33 -5.65
CA PRO A 3 1.66 -5.44 -4.75
C PRO A 3 0.53 -4.78 -5.56
N LEU A 4 -0.52 -5.54 -5.82
CA LEU A 4 -1.79 -5.00 -6.24
C LEU A 4 -2.25 -4.14 -5.07
N MET A 5 -2.31 -2.83 -5.31
CA MET A 5 -3.08 -1.90 -4.50
C MET A 5 -4.39 -2.55 -4.10
N GLU A 6 -4.86 -2.22 -2.91
CA GLU A 6 -6.13 -2.69 -2.40
C GLU A 6 -7.17 -1.58 -2.62
N PRO A 7 -7.75 -1.45 -3.83
CA PRO A 7 -8.63 -0.34 -4.16
C PRO A 7 -9.96 -0.43 -3.41
N VAL A 8 -10.29 -1.59 -2.81
CA VAL A 8 -11.63 -1.82 -2.26
C VAL A 8 -11.85 -0.94 -1.05
N THR A 9 -10.89 -0.81 -0.12
CA THR A 9 -11.07 0.08 1.05
C THR A 9 -11.29 1.53 0.63
N HIS A 10 -10.51 2.03 -0.33
CA HIS A 10 -10.60 3.39 -0.85
C HIS A 10 -11.94 3.67 -1.53
N LEU A 11 -12.33 2.81 -2.49
CA LEU A 11 -13.59 2.93 -3.21
C LEU A 11 -14.80 2.82 -2.26
N LEU A 12 -14.79 1.89 -1.31
CA LEU A 12 -15.85 1.72 -0.31
C LEU A 12 -15.95 2.94 0.61
N THR A 13 -14.82 3.52 1.01
CA THR A 13 -14.77 4.74 1.83
C THR A 13 -15.35 5.93 1.06
N GLY A 14 -14.94 6.14 -0.19
CA GLY A 14 -15.51 7.18 -1.07
C GLY A 14 -17.02 7.03 -1.25
N ALA A 15 -17.52 5.81 -1.44
CA ALA A 15 -18.95 5.53 -1.54
C ALA A 15 -19.69 5.84 -0.23
N CYS A 16 -19.12 5.49 0.92
CA CYS A 16 -19.68 5.79 2.24
C CYS A 16 -19.68 7.30 2.52
N LEU A 17 -18.60 8.03 2.21
CA LEU A 17 -18.53 9.49 2.31
C LEU A 17 -19.61 10.17 1.47
N GLY A 18 -19.76 9.73 0.21
CA GLY A 18 -20.83 10.17 -0.67
C GLY A 18 -22.22 9.98 -0.05
N ARG A 19 -22.48 8.80 0.52
CA ARG A 19 -23.77 8.42 1.12
C ARG A 19 -24.03 9.07 2.50
N ALA A 20 -22.99 9.38 3.26
CA ALA A 20 -23.09 9.99 4.58
C ALA A 20 -23.66 11.41 4.54
N GLY A 21 -23.49 12.12 3.41
CA GLY A 21 -24.18 13.40 3.19
C GLY A 21 -23.64 14.28 2.07
N LEU A 22 -22.48 13.96 1.47
CA LEU A 22 -21.89 14.80 0.42
C LEU A 22 -22.78 14.86 -0.84
N ASN A 23 -23.51 13.79 -1.14
CA ASN A 23 -24.46 13.74 -2.26
C ASN A 23 -25.72 14.60 -2.10
N ARG A 24 -25.90 15.30 -0.97
CA ARG A 24 -27.09 16.11 -0.72
C ARG A 24 -27.06 17.45 -1.43
N ARG A 25 -25.87 17.97 -1.73
CA ARG A 25 -25.68 19.36 -2.19
C ARG A 25 -25.44 19.49 -3.69
N THR A 26 -25.03 18.43 -4.36
CA THR A 26 -24.74 18.44 -5.80
C THR A 26 -25.00 17.08 -6.43
N ALA A 27 -25.43 17.08 -7.69
CA ALA A 27 -25.50 15.85 -8.49
C ALA A 27 -24.11 15.20 -8.62
N HIS A 28 -24.07 13.87 -8.74
CA HIS A 28 -22.86 13.07 -8.95
C HIS A 28 -21.80 13.13 -7.84
N ALA A 29 -22.09 13.71 -6.67
CA ALA A 29 -21.12 13.79 -5.58
C ALA A 29 -20.62 12.41 -5.13
N THR A 30 -21.48 11.38 -5.05
CA THR A 30 -21.04 10.02 -4.71
C THR A 30 -20.08 9.45 -5.76
N LEU A 31 -20.34 9.68 -7.04
CA LEU A 31 -19.44 9.22 -8.12
C LEU A 31 -18.09 9.94 -8.02
N ALA A 32 -18.10 11.26 -7.83
CA ALA A 32 -16.87 12.02 -7.64
C ALA A 32 -16.10 11.56 -6.39
N ALA A 33 -16.78 11.27 -5.28
CA ALA A 33 -16.14 10.75 -4.08
C ALA A 33 -15.50 9.38 -4.31
N VAL A 34 -16.18 8.45 -4.98
CA VAL A 34 -15.63 7.11 -5.28
C VAL A 34 -14.40 7.22 -6.19
N LEU A 35 -14.49 7.99 -7.27
CA LEU A 35 -13.38 8.14 -8.21
C LEU A 35 -12.20 8.89 -7.58
N ALA A 36 -12.45 9.94 -6.81
CA ALA A 36 -11.40 10.71 -6.16
C ALA A 36 -10.72 9.94 -5.03
N ALA A 37 -11.46 9.10 -4.30
CA ALA A 37 -10.87 8.23 -3.28
C ALA A 37 -9.86 7.23 -3.85
N GLU A 38 -9.87 6.96 -5.16
CA GLU A 38 -8.95 6.01 -5.81
C GLU A 38 -7.96 6.70 -6.76
N ALA A 39 -8.17 7.98 -7.07
CA ALA A 39 -7.46 8.64 -8.17
C ALA A 39 -5.95 8.76 -7.94
N ALA A 40 -5.50 8.85 -6.68
CA ALA A 40 -4.08 8.88 -6.34
C ALA A 40 -3.36 7.57 -6.74
N ASP A 41 -4.02 6.42 -6.61
CA ASP A 41 -3.47 5.09 -6.94
C ASP A 41 -3.41 4.80 -8.46
N LEU A 42 -3.80 5.76 -9.31
CA LEU A 42 -3.52 5.68 -10.75
C LEU A 42 -2.02 5.72 -11.06
N ASP A 43 -1.17 6.03 -10.08
CA ASP A 43 0.28 5.85 -10.17
C ASP A 43 0.70 4.39 -10.43
N VAL A 44 -0.15 3.41 -10.14
CA VAL A 44 0.06 1.99 -10.50
C VAL A 44 0.32 1.78 -11.99
N LEU A 45 -0.17 2.69 -12.85
CA LEU A 45 0.06 2.66 -14.28
C LEU A 45 1.54 2.84 -14.66
N TRP A 46 2.39 3.38 -13.76
CA TRP A 46 3.85 3.40 -13.95
C TRP A 46 4.44 2.00 -14.02
N GLY A 47 3.80 0.99 -13.42
CA GLY A 47 4.19 -0.40 -13.54
C GLY A 47 4.19 -0.93 -14.98
N LEU A 48 3.48 -0.28 -15.91
CA LEU A 48 3.53 -0.61 -17.35
C LEU A 48 4.91 -0.35 -17.98
N ARG A 49 5.74 0.51 -17.38
CA ARG A 49 7.12 0.76 -17.82
C ARG A 49 8.14 -0.19 -17.20
N GLY A 50 7.75 -0.91 -16.14
CA GLY A 50 8.58 -1.86 -15.44
C GLY A 50 8.38 -1.77 -13.92
N PRO A 51 8.76 -2.80 -13.17
CA PRO A 51 8.61 -2.82 -11.71
C PRO A 51 9.34 -1.67 -11.00
N VAL A 52 10.55 -1.30 -11.47
CA VAL A 52 11.33 -0.21 -10.84
C VAL A 52 10.64 1.14 -11.01
N ASP A 53 10.09 1.41 -12.20
CA ASP A 53 9.31 2.63 -12.44
C ASP A 53 8.00 2.63 -11.66
N GLY A 54 7.36 1.46 -11.53
CA GLY A 54 6.22 1.26 -10.65
C GLY A 54 6.55 1.64 -9.21
N LEU A 55 7.61 1.08 -8.64
CA LEU A 55 8.06 1.36 -7.28
C LEU A 55 8.50 2.83 -7.09
N ALA A 56 9.19 3.42 -8.08
CA ALA A 56 9.68 4.79 -8.02
C ALA A 56 8.56 5.82 -7.93
N HIS A 57 7.43 5.58 -8.60
CA HIS A 57 6.29 6.49 -8.63
C HIS A 57 5.20 6.12 -7.62
N HIS A 58 5.24 4.90 -7.09
CA HIS A 58 4.32 4.43 -6.07
C HIS A 58 4.33 5.37 -4.86
N ARG A 59 3.15 5.90 -4.52
CA ARG A 59 2.95 6.89 -3.46
C ARG A 59 3.89 8.08 -3.58
N GLY A 60 4.09 8.48 -4.83
CA GLY A 60 4.89 9.62 -5.25
C GLY A 60 4.12 10.94 -5.10
N ILE A 61 4.18 11.77 -6.14
CA ILE A 61 3.55 13.10 -6.13
C ILE A 61 2.02 13.04 -5.97
N THR A 62 1.38 11.95 -6.42
CA THR A 62 -0.08 11.75 -6.35
C THR A 62 -0.61 11.69 -4.92
N HIS A 63 0.19 11.18 -3.98
CA HIS A 63 -0.21 11.00 -2.57
C HIS A 63 0.26 12.16 -1.68
N THR A 64 0.17 13.39 -2.20
CA THR A 64 0.65 14.60 -1.51
C THR A 64 -0.49 15.57 -1.22
N LEU A 65 -0.36 16.34 -0.14
CA LEU A 65 -1.33 17.39 0.19
C LEU A 65 -1.41 18.48 -0.88
N VAL A 66 -0.33 18.65 -1.67
CA VAL A 66 -0.26 19.62 -2.76
C VAL A 66 -0.96 19.09 -4.03
N ALA A 67 -0.83 17.80 -4.33
CA ALA A 67 -1.51 17.19 -5.48
C ALA A 67 -3.00 16.99 -5.22
N ALA A 68 -3.42 16.76 -3.97
CA ALA A 68 -4.80 16.40 -3.67
C ALA A 68 -5.87 17.40 -4.19
N PRO A 69 -5.70 18.73 -4.02
CA PRO A 69 -6.56 19.73 -4.66
C PRO A 69 -6.65 19.62 -6.19
N LEU A 70 -5.54 19.27 -6.85
CA LEU A 70 -5.43 19.16 -8.31
C LEU A 70 -6.08 17.86 -8.81
N ILE A 71 -5.85 16.75 -8.12
CA ILE A 71 -6.50 15.46 -8.38
C ILE A 71 -8.01 15.61 -8.22
N ALA A 72 -8.47 16.18 -7.10
CA ALA A 72 -9.88 16.46 -6.87
C ALA A 72 -10.50 17.34 -7.98
N PHE A 73 -9.76 18.33 -8.47
CA PHE A 73 -10.20 19.19 -9.58
C PHE A 73 -10.31 18.40 -10.90
N ALA A 74 -9.31 17.59 -11.23
CA ALA A 74 -9.33 16.74 -12.41
C ALA A 74 -10.50 15.75 -12.39
N VAL A 75 -10.74 15.09 -11.25
CA VAL A 75 -11.87 14.16 -11.08
C VAL A 75 -13.21 14.88 -11.18
N ALA A 76 -13.37 16.02 -10.52
CA ALA A 76 -14.60 16.82 -10.60
C ALA A 76 -14.88 17.26 -12.06
N GLY A 77 -13.85 17.71 -12.77
CA GLY A 77 -13.90 18.05 -14.20
C GLY A 77 -14.29 16.86 -15.07
N ALA A 78 -13.68 15.70 -14.87
CA ALA A 78 -13.99 14.48 -15.60
C ALA A 78 -15.44 14.02 -15.38
N VAL A 79 -15.91 14.03 -14.13
CA VAL A 79 -17.30 13.70 -13.78
C VAL A 79 -18.29 14.67 -14.44
N TRP A 80 -17.98 15.96 -14.45
CA TRP A 80 -18.82 16.95 -15.11
C TRP A 80 -18.83 16.78 -16.64
N LEU A 81 -17.67 16.59 -17.29
CA LEU A 81 -17.58 16.34 -18.73
C LEU A 81 -18.34 15.08 -19.14
N TRP A 82 -18.17 14.00 -18.37
CA TRP A 82 -18.91 12.76 -18.57
C TRP A 82 -20.42 12.98 -18.46
N ARG A 83 -20.85 13.74 -17.44
CA ARG A 83 -22.26 14.13 -17.28
C ARG A 83 -22.76 14.91 -18.49
N GLU A 84 -22.06 15.96 -18.92
CA GLU A 84 -22.49 16.78 -20.07
C GLU A 84 -22.64 15.94 -21.35
N GLY A 85 -21.70 15.02 -21.60
CA GLY A 85 -21.79 14.09 -22.73
C GLY A 85 -22.95 13.09 -22.60
N TRP A 86 -23.12 12.50 -21.42
CA TRP A 86 -24.12 11.47 -21.17
C TRP A 86 -25.55 12.02 -21.08
N VAL A 87 -25.73 13.16 -20.41
CA VAL A 87 -27.01 13.89 -20.31
C VAL A 87 -27.47 14.33 -21.68
N LYS A 88 -26.59 14.90 -22.53
CA LYS A 88 -26.95 15.25 -23.92
C LYS A 88 -27.44 14.03 -24.70
N ARG A 89 -26.72 12.90 -24.62
CA ARG A 89 -27.11 11.66 -25.31
C ARG A 89 -28.46 11.11 -24.80
N ARG A 90 -28.67 11.09 -23.48
CA ARG A 90 -29.93 10.62 -22.89
C ARG A 90 -31.10 11.56 -23.14
N LEU A 91 -30.88 12.88 -23.13
CA LEU A 91 -31.90 13.87 -23.48
C LEU A 91 -32.36 13.66 -24.92
N VAL A 92 -31.44 13.52 -25.87
CA VAL A 92 -31.78 13.22 -27.26
C VAL A 92 -32.57 11.92 -27.37
N ALA A 93 -32.09 10.84 -26.74
CA ALA A 93 -32.79 9.55 -26.77
C ALA A 93 -34.20 9.63 -26.17
N ARG A 94 -34.38 10.37 -25.07
CA ARG A 94 -35.67 10.54 -24.40
C ARG A 94 -36.64 11.42 -25.18
N VAL A 95 -36.14 12.49 -25.78
CA VAL A 95 -36.94 13.34 -26.68
C VAL A 95 -37.40 12.53 -27.89
N LEU A 96 -36.51 11.74 -28.49
CA LEU A 96 -36.86 10.82 -29.59
C LEU A 96 -37.88 9.75 -29.16
N ALA A 97 -37.85 9.31 -27.90
CA ALA A 97 -38.79 8.36 -27.32
C ALA A 97 -40.10 9.00 -26.79
N GLY A 98 -40.26 10.33 -26.88
CA GLY A 98 -41.43 11.04 -26.33
C GLY A 98 -41.54 11.02 -24.80
N GLU A 99 -40.45 10.72 -24.09
CA GLU A 99 -40.42 10.64 -22.62
C GLU A 99 -40.32 12.03 -21.97
N THR A 100 -40.91 12.17 -20.78
CA THR A 100 -40.75 13.39 -19.97
C THR A 100 -39.32 13.51 -19.45
N ILE A 101 -38.76 14.72 -19.55
CA ILE A 101 -37.39 15.01 -19.13
C ILE A 101 -37.41 15.30 -17.62
N PRO A 102 -36.75 14.50 -16.77
CA PRO A 102 -36.69 14.78 -15.34
C PRO A 102 -35.82 16.03 -15.08
N VAL A 103 -36.23 16.84 -14.11
CA VAL A 103 -35.42 17.97 -13.63
C VAL A 103 -34.16 17.42 -12.96
N ALA A 104 -33.01 17.58 -13.62
CA ALA A 104 -31.74 17.18 -13.05
C ALA A 104 -31.36 18.11 -11.89
N GLN A 105 -30.91 17.54 -10.77
CA GLN A 105 -30.29 18.34 -9.70
C GLN A 105 -29.10 19.11 -10.29
N PRO A 106 -28.97 20.42 -10.05
CA PRO A 106 -27.87 21.21 -10.59
C PRO A 106 -26.54 20.70 -10.02
N VAL A 107 -25.48 20.79 -10.83
CA VAL A 107 -24.11 20.57 -10.37
C VAL A 107 -23.63 21.85 -9.75
N ASN A 108 -23.31 21.80 -8.45
CA ASN A 108 -22.56 22.85 -7.81
C ASN A 108 -21.08 22.46 -7.84
N TRP A 109 -20.31 23.16 -8.66
CA TRP A 109 -18.88 22.88 -8.88
C TRP A 109 -18.05 22.91 -7.61
N LEU A 110 -18.27 23.91 -6.75
CA LEU A 110 -17.56 24.01 -5.48
C LEU A 110 -17.84 22.77 -4.61
N TRP A 111 -19.11 22.36 -4.48
CA TRP A 111 -19.46 21.17 -3.71
C TRP A 111 -18.95 19.88 -4.35
N LEU A 112 -18.90 19.79 -5.68
CA LEU A 112 -18.38 18.61 -6.38
C LEU A 112 -16.87 18.48 -6.14
N TRP A 113 -16.14 19.58 -6.28
CA TRP A 113 -14.71 19.64 -6.00
C TRP A 113 -14.41 19.38 -4.52
N LEU A 114 -15.12 20.02 -3.58
CA LEU A 114 -14.96 19.75 -2.14
C LEU A 114 -15.25 18.29 -1.79
N THR A 115 -16.24 17.67 -2.45
CA THR A 115 -16.53 16.25 -2.25
C THR A 115 -15.38 15.37 -2.72
N ALA A 116 -14.83 15.66 -3.90
CA ALA A 116 -13.67 14.96 -4.43
C ALA A 116 -12.44 15.17 -3.53
N LEU A 117 -12.20 16.40 -3.05
CA LEU A 117 -11.10 16.72 -2.15
C LEU A 117 -11.20 16.00 -0.81
N ILE A 118 -12.38 15.95 -0.19
CA ILE A 118 -12.58 15.20 1.06
C ILE A 118 -12.31 13.70 0.85
N ALA A 119 -12.73 13.15 -0.28
CA ALA A 119 -12.51 11.74 -0.59
C ALA A 119 -11.02 11.43 -0.85
N ASP A 120 -10.31 12.28 -1.58
CA ASP A 120 -8.88 12.14 -1.83
C ASP A 120 -8.05 12.37 -0.55
N LEU A 121 -8.42 13.32 0.31
CA LEU A 121 -7.80 13.46 1.63
C LEU A 121 -8.07 12.23 2.52
N SER A 122 -9.22 11.57 2.37
CA SER A 122 -9.49 10.31 3.08
C SER A 122 -8.62 9.15 2.57
N HIS A 123 -8.26 9.17 1.29
CA HIS A 123 -7.27 8.25 0.71
C HIS A 123 -5.91 8.44 1.40
N LEU A 124 -5.39 9.68 1.43
CA LEU A 124 -4.13 9.96 2.12
C LEU A 124 -4.19 9.56 3.61
N ALA A 125 -5.32 9.77 4.28
CA ALA A 125 -5.48 9.36 5.68
C ALA A 125 -5.42 7.83 5.84
N LEU A 126 -6.12 7.08 4.99
CA LEU A 126 -6.06 5.60 4.97
C LEU A 126 -4.64 5.13 4.70
N ASP A 127 -3.97 5.74 3.74
CA ASP A 127 -2.61 5.38 3.40
C ASP A 127 -1.60 5.68 4.50
N TRP A 128 -1.84 6.73 5.28
CA TRP A 128 -1.00 7.03 6.44
C TRP A 128 -1.19 5.96 7.52
N THR A 129 -2.39 5.42 7.72
CA THR A 129 -2.63 4.41 8.76
C THR A 129 -1.95 3.06 8.47
N ASN A 130 -1.54 2.79 7.23
CA ASN A 130 -0.91 1.53 6.84
C ASN A 130 0.62 1.50 7.02
N ASN A 131 1.20 0.30 6.87
CA ASN A 131 2.64 0.05 7.02
C ASN A 131 3.51 0.43 5.82
N TYR A 132 2.91 0.75 4.67
CA TYR A 132 3.63 1.36 3.56
C TYR A 132 3.88 2.85 3.83
N GLY A 133 2.88 3.55 4.36
CA GLY A 133 2.89 4.99 4.60
C GLY A 133 2.80 5.83 3.32
N LEU A 134 2.97 7.15 3.44
CA LEU A 134 3.04 8.06 2.30
C LEU A 134 3.97 9.26 2.57
N ARG A 135 4.13 10.13 1.57
CA ARG A 135 4.97 11.33 1.64
C ARG A 135 4.12 12.61 1.44
N PRO A 136 3.33 13.04 2.44
CA PRO A 136 2.32 14.08 2.26
C PRO A 136 2.90 15.45 1.83
N PHE A 137 4.18 15.68 2.11
CA PHE A 137 4.88 16.94 1.86
C PHE A 137 5.87 16.88 0.68
N PHE A 138 5.90 15.80 -0.09
CA PHE A 138 6.71 15.72 -1.31
C PHE A 138 6.24 16.78 -2.33
N PRO A 139 7.13 17.47 -3.07
CA PRO A 139 8.58 17.28 -3.18
C PRO A 139 9.43 18.08 -2.17
N PHE A 140 8.80 18.85 -1.29
CA PHE A 140 9.52 19.72 -0.34
C PHE A 140 10.17 18.94 0.80
N ASN A 141 9.54 17.85 1.23
CA ASN A 141 10.10 16.90 2.19
C ASN A 141 9.82 15.47 1.72
N ARG A 142 10.88 14.66 1.59
CA ARG A 142 10.82 13.27 1.09
C ARG A 142 10.54 12.24 2.19
N HIS A 143 10.40 12.66 3.45
CA HIS A 143 10.18 11.77 4.57
C HIS A 143 8.87 10.98 4.42
N TRP A 144 8.96 9.67 4.65
CA TRP A 144 7.81 8.77 4.72
C TRP A 144 7.16 8.83 6.09
N TYR A 145 5.83 8.91 6.10
CA TYR A 145 5.03 8.88 7.31
C TYR A 145 4.12 7.65 7.26
N ALA A 146 4.26 6.79 8.26
CA ALA A 146 3.42 5.61 8.45
C ALA A 146 2.96 5.57 9.92
N GLY A 147 1.67 5.35 10.13
CA GLY A 147 1.11 5.01 11.43
C GLY A 147 1.28 3.53 11.74
N SER A 148 1.33 2.67 10.72
CA SER A 148 1.49 1.21 10.86
C SER A 148 0.46 0.57 11.82
N ILE A 149 -0.79 1.05 11.84
CA ILE A 149 -1.83 0.53 12.75
C ILE A 149 -2.81 -0.42 12.06
N VAL A 150 -2.96 -0.33 10.75
CA VAL A 150 -3.80 -1.23 9.94
C VAL A 150 -2.99 -1.82 8.81
N PHE A 151 -3.27 -3.07 8.45
CA PHE A 151 -2.65 -3.65 7.26
C PHE A 151 -3.35 -3.15 5.99
N ILE A 152 -2.65 -3.17 4.86
CA ILE A 152 -3.18 -2.65 3.58
C ILE A 152 -4.50 -3.33 3.14
N ALA A 153 -4.64 -4.62 3.45
CA ALA A 153 -5.86 -5.38 3.26
C ALA A 153 -6.47 -5.74 4.61
N GLU A 154 -7.45 -4.95 5.05
CA GLU A 154 -8.06 -5.07 6.38
C GLU A 154 -9.52 -5.55 6.27
N PRO A 155 -9.81 -6.84 6.53
CA PRO A 155 -11.14 -7.43 6.40
C PRO A 155 -12.20 -6.74 7.25
N VAL A 156 -11.82 -6.20 8.42
CA VAL A 156 -12.78 -5.51 9.31
C VAL A 156 -13.26 -4.22 8.65
N LEU A 157 -12.39 -3.48 7.97
CA LEU A 157 -12.77 -2.28 7.22
C LEU A 157 -13.67 -2.63 6.04
N TRP A 158 -13.35 -3.68 5.29
CA TRP A 158 -14.19 -4.15 4.18
C TRP A 158 -15.57 -4.56 4.63
N LEU A 159 -15.67 -5.30 5.74
CA LEU A 159 -16.96 -5.72 6.30
C LEU A 159 -17.78 -4.51 6.74
N LEU A 160 -17.18 -3.59 7.49
CA LEU A 160 -17.86 -2.42 8.04
C LEU A 160 -18.39 -1.50 6.93
N LEU A 161 -17.54 -1.15 5.97
CA LEU A 161 -17.90 -0.26 4.86
C LEU A 161 -18.81 -0.97 3.84
N GLY A 162 -18.52 -2.24 3.53
CA GLY A 162 -19.32 -3.06 2.62
C GLY A 162 -20.74 -3.26 3.11
N LEU A 163 -20.93 -3.62 4.39
CA LEU A 163 -22.27 -3.78 4.98
C LEU A 163 -23.06 -2.48 4.99
N ALA A 164 -22.41 -1.34 5.27
CA ALA A 164 -23.07 -0.03 5.19
C ALA A 164 -23.57 0.31 3.78
N LEU A 165 -22.98 -0.28 2.75
CA LEU A 165 -23.41 -0.11 1.37
C LEU A 165 -24.47 -1.15 0.94
N LEU A 166 -24.27 -2.42 1.30
CA LEU A 166 -25.07 -3.57 0.88
C LEU A 166 -26.42 -3.68 1.61
N VAL A 167 -26.44 -3.51 2.94
CA VAL A 167 -27.67 -3.67 3.74
C VAL A 167 -28.79 -2.75 3.25
N PRO A 168 -28.56 -1.43 3.03
CA PRO A 168 -29.59 -0.55 2.45
C PRO A 168 -30.01 -0.94 1.03
N ALA A 169 -29.12 -1.51 0.24
CA ALA A 169 -29.40 -1.90 -1.14
C ALA A 169 -30.33 -3.11 -1.18
N ILE A 170 -30.04 -4.14 -0.37
CA ILE A 170 -30.84 -5.36 -0.27
C ILE A 170 -32.23 -5.06 0.31
N LEU A 171 -32.30 -4.35 1.44
CA LEU A 171 -33.57 -3.96 2.04
C LEU A 171 -34.39 -3.04 1.11
N GLY A 172 -33.70 -2.21 0.32
CA GLY A 172 -34.33 -1.36 -0.67
C GLY A 172 -35.01 -2.12 -1.82
N LEU A 173 -34.51 -3.30 -2.18
CA LEU A 173 -35.13 -4.21 -3.16
C LEU A 173 -36.41 -4.83 -2.58
N ALA A 174 -36.35 -5.36 -1.35
CA ALA A 174 -37.52 -5.93 -0.67
C ALA A 174 -38.64 -4.90 -0.45
N ASP A 175 -38.29 -3.67 -0.03
CA ASP A 175 -39.25 -2.57 0.13
C ASP A 175 -39.94 -2.16 -1.18
N SER A 176 -39.28 -2.40 -2.33
CA SER A 176 -39.81 -2.05 -3.64
C SER A 176 -40.92 -2.99 -4.09
N GLU A 177 -40.98 -4.20 -3.54
CA GLU A 177 -42.06 -5.17 -3.75
C GLU A 177 -43.26 -4.90 -2.83
N ILE A 178 -43.05 -4.27 -1.67
CA ILE A 178 -44.08 -4.07 -0.63
C ILE A 178 -44.72 -2.67 -0.69
N GLY A 179 -44.30 -1.80 -1.63
CA GLY A 179 -44.94 -0.50 -1.85
C GLY A 179 -44.66 0.56 -0.78
N VAL A 180 -43.63 0.38 0.05
CA VAL A 180 -43.25 1.34 1.10
C VAL A 180 -42.68 2.62 0.47
N ARG A 181 -43.08 3.79 1.00
CA ARG A 181 -42.56 5.11 0.56
C ARG A 181 -41.02 5.13 0.59
N ARG A 182 -40.40 5.36 -0.57
CA ARG A 182 -38.94 5.47 -0.71
C ARG A 182 -38.40 6.64 0.12
N THR A 183 -37.55 6.38 1.11
CA THR A 183 -36.83 7.44 1.81
C THR A 183 -35.74 8.01 0.90
N ARG A 184 -35.63 9.35 0.82
CA ARG A 184 -34.76 10.04 -0.14
C ARG A 184 -33.26 9.74 0.06
N PHE A 185 -32.84 9.33 1.26
CA PHE A 185 -31.44 9.05 1.61
C PHE A 185 -31.31 7.72 2.38
N ARG A 186 -31.77 6.61 1.78
CA ARG A 186 -31.60 5.26 2.32
C ARG A 186 -30.13 4.96 2.64
N GLY A 187 -29.87 4.38 3.80
CA GLY A 187 -28.52 3.94 4.19
C GLY A 187 -27.56 5.01 4.71
N ARG A 188 -27.99 6.28 4.83
CA ARG A 188 -27.14 7.35 5.37
C ARG A 188 -26.65 7.07 6.79
N GLY A 189 -27.56 6.62 7.67
CA GLY A 189 -27.22 6.30 9.06
C GLY A 189 -26.15 5.21 9.15
N LEU A 190 -26.26 4.16 8.34
CA LEU A 190 -25.27 3.09 8.28
C LEU A 190 -23.92 3.57 7.70
N ALA A 191 -23.93 4.43 6.68
CA ALA A 191 -22.69 5.02 6.15
C ALA A 191 -21.97 5.89 7.20
N VAL A 192 -22.70 6.72 7.95
CA VAL A 192 -22.14 7.51 9.06
C VAL A 192 -21.60 6.60 10.16
N ALA A 193 -22.38 5.58 10.56
CA ALA A 193 -21.96 4.62 11.58
C ALA A 193 -20.70 3.86 11.17
N ALA A 194 -20.59 3.43 9.90
CA ALA A 194 -19.39 2.79 9.38
C ALA A 194 -18.17 3.72 9.40
N LEU A 195 -18.29 4.95 8.90
CA LEU A 195 -17.17 5.90 8.94
C LEU A 195 -16.73 6.22 10.39
N CYS A 196 -17.67 6.34 11.33
CA CYS A 196 -17.34 6.47 12.75
C CYS A 196 -16.65 5.21 13.28
N GLY A 197 -17.13 4.03 12.89
CA GLY A 197 -16.54 2.74 13.25
C GLY A 197 -15.11 2.57 12.70
N VAL A 198 -14.79 3.11 11.51
CA VAL A 198 -13.42 3.15 10.98
C VAL A 198 -12.51 3.96 11.91
N VAL A 199 -12.94 5.15 12.32
CA VAL A 199 -12.16 6.00 13.24
C VAL A 199 -11.99 5.33 14.61
N LEU A 200 -13.05 4.71 15.13
CA LEU A 200 -12.99 3.95 16.39
C LEU A 200 -12.03 2.75 16.28
N LEU A 201 -12.07 2.04 15.15
CA LEU A 201 -11.12 0.97 14.85
C LEU A 201 -9.70 1.51 14.90
N TRP A 202 -9.39 2.61 14.20
CA TRP A 202 -8.05 3.21 14.24
C TRP A 202 -7.60 3.58 15.65
N CYS A 203 -8.48 4.18 16.46
CA CYS A 203 -8.16 4.51 17.85
C CYS A 203 -7.82 3.26 18.67
N TRP A 204 -8.59 2.18 18.50
CA TRP A 204 -8.32 0.91 19.16
C TRP A 204 -7.03 0.27 18.65
N ARG A 205 -6.81 0.22 17.33
CA ARG A 205 -5.57 -0.30 16.73
C ARG A 205 -4.33 0.46 17.20
N TRP A 206 -4.44 1.77 17.37
CA TRP A 206 -3.37 2.60 17.94
C TRP A 206 -3.05 2.23 19.38
N ALA A 207 -4.07 1.99 20.21
CA ALA A 207 -3.89 1.52 21.58
C ALA A 207 -3.26 0.13 21.64
N GLU A 208 -3.69 -0.80 20.78
CA GLU A 208 -3.09 -2.13 20.64
C GLU A 208 -1.62 -2.05 20.21
N GLN A 209 -1.26 -1.15 19.28
CA GLN A 209 0.14 -0.96 18.87
C GLN A 209 1.01 -0.44 20.04
N ALA A 210 0.46 0.47 20.84
CA ALA A 210 1.13 0.99 22.02
C ALA A 210 1.34 -0.11 23.07
N GLU A 211 0.37 -1.01 23.25
CA GLU A 211 0.53 -2.16 24.13
C GLU A 211 1.58 -3.15 23.60
N ALA A 212 1.59 -3.42 22.29
CA ALA A 212 2.62 -4.25 21.68
C ALA A 212 4.03 -3.69 21.92
N ARG A 213 4.19 -2.37 21.82
CA ARG A 213 5.45 -1.69 22.16
C ARG A 213 5.84 -1.92 23.63
N ASN A 214 4.92 -1.75 24.57
CA ASN A 214 5.18 -1.97 26.00
C ASN A 214 5.64 -3.41 26.26
N LEU A 215 5.00 -4.40 25.61
CA LEU A 215 5.36 -5.81 25.75
C LEU A 215 6.77 -6.10 25.24
N VAL A 216 7.16 -5.56 24.08
CA VAL A 216 8.52 -5.74 23.52
C VAL A 216 9.58 -5.09 24.41
N GLU A 217 9.31 -3.89 24.92
CA GLU A 217 10.21 -3.18 25.83
C GLU A 217 10.39 -3.95 27.14
N ALA A 218 9.31 -4.52 27.69
CA ALA A 218 9.34 -5.34 28.89
C ALA A 218 10.06 -6.69 28.69
N ALA A 219 9.92 -7.30 27.50
CA ALA A 219 10.53 -8.58 27.17
C ALA A 219 12.06 -8.51 26.98
N GLN A 220 12.63 -7.31 26.84
CA GLN A 220 14.07 -7.10 26.59
C GLN A 220 14.60 -7.98 25.44
N VAL A 221 13.88 -7.97 24.31
CA VAL A 221 14.13 -8.83 23.15
C VAL A 221 15.59 -8.78 22.66
N THR A 222 16.21 -7.59 22.72
CA THR A 222 17.58 -7.36 22.25
C THR A 222 18.58 -7.30 23.41
N PRO A 223 19.83 -7.79 23.24
CA PRO A 223 20.84 -7.79 24.30
C PRO A 223 21.42 -6.41 24.61
N THR A 224 21.17 -5.44 23.74
CA THR A 224 21.63 -4.04 23.86
C THR A 224 20.47 -3.10 23.56
N PRO A 225 20.47 -1.86 24.06
CA PRO A 225 19.40 -0.91 23.79
C PRO A 225 19.15 -0.73 22.29
N SER A 226 17.88 -0.77 21.89
CA SER A 226 17.49 -0.54 20.50
C SER A 226 17.62 0.95 20.15
N LEU A 227 18.19 1.22 18.98
CA LEU A 227 18.30 2.55 18.38
C LEU A 227 16.96 3.01 17.80
N ARG A 228 16.20 2.05 17.25
CA ARG A 228 14.90 2.26 16.62
C ARG A 228 14.04 1.02 16.79
N MET A 229 12.73 1.22 16.87
CA MET A 229 11.74 0.14 16.91
C MET A 229 10.50 0.49 16.08
N ALA A 230 10.01 -0.45 15.28
CA ALA A 230 8.70 -0.39 14.61
C ALA A 230 7.81 -1.59 14.99
N LEU A 231 6.50 -1.38 14.91
CA LEU A 231 5.47 -2.39 15.18
C LEU A 231 4.55 -2.40 13.95
N GLU A 232 4.69 -3.41 13.11
CA GLU A 232 3.91 -3.54 11.88
C GLU A 232 2.67 -4.42 12.10
N PRO A 233 1.51 -4.04 11.51
CA PRO A 233 0.26 -4.75 11.71
C PRO A 233 0.20 -6.03 10.88
N TYR A 234 -0.63 -6.97 11.32
CA TYR A 234 -0.93 -8.21 10.58
C TYR A 234 -2.23 -8.10 9.75
N PRO A 235 -2.34 -8.79 8.59
CA PRO A 235 -3.52 -8.71 7.71
C PRO A 235 -4.85 -9.23 8.26
N TRP A 236 -4.82 -10.25 9.13
CA TRP A 236 -6.04 -10.99 9.53
C TRP A 236 -6.24 -11.05 11.04
N ASN A 237 -5.21 -10.72 11.81
CA ASN A 237 -5.24 -10.79 13.25
C ASN A 237 -4.88 -9.42 13.81
N PRO A 238 -5.86 -8.63 14.31
CA PRO A 238 -5.56 -7.32 14.85
C PRO A 238 -4.69 -7.42 16.11
N PHE A 239 -4.69 -8.50 16.87
CA PHE A 239 -3.89 -8.59 18.08
C PHE A 239 -2.42 -8.94 17.82
N ARG A 240 -2.07 -9.29 16.57
CA ARG A 240 -0.69 -9.64 16.21
C ARG A 240 0.06 -8.47 15.59
N TRP A 241 1.31 -8.35 16.01
CA TRP A 241 2.23 -7.32 15.57
C TRP A 241 3.61 -7.91 15.29
N HIS A 242 4.21 -7.46 14.19
CA HIS A 242 5.58 -7.77 13.83
C HIS A 242 6.48 -6.64 14.31
N ALA A 243 7.28 -6.91 15.33
CA ALA A 243 8.22 -5.95 15.88
C ALA A 243 9.57 -6.04 15.14
N ILE A 244 10.13 -4.88 14.83
CA ILE A 244 11.47 -4.75 14.24
C ILE A 244 12.29 -3.86 15.15
N LEU A 245 13.41 -4.37 15.61
CA LEU A 245 14.34 -3.68 16.50
C LEU A 245 15.68 -3.53 15.80
N GLU A 246 16.21 -2.32 15.80
CA GLU A 246 17.56 -2.02 15.30
C GLU A 246 18.51 -1.78 16.47
N THR A 247 19.65 -2.47 16.48
CA THR A 247 20.77 -2.18 17.38
C THR A 247 21.95 -1.63 16.59
N ALA A 248 23.07 -1.36 17.26
CA ALA A 248 24.30 -0.93 16.59
C ALA A 248 24.85 -1.99 15.61
N THR A 249 24.64 -3.28 15.88
CA THR A 249 25.26 -4.39 15.14
C THR A 249 24.26 -5.37 14.53
N THR A 250 22.98 -5.32 14.92
CA THR A 250 21.97 -6.27 14.48
C THR A 250 20.64 -5.60 14.17
N TRP A 251 19.83 -6.29 13.38
CA TRP A 251 18.38 -6.18 13.40
C TRP A 251 17.83 -7.43 14.08
N GLN A 252 16.78 -7.28 14.88
CA GLN A 252 16.09 -8.40 15.50
C GLN A 252 14.59 -8.22 15.35
N THR A 253 13.89 -9.29 14.99
CA THR A 253 12.44 -9.28 14.88
C THR A 253 11.80 -10.04 16.04
N ALA A 254 10.55 -9.71 16.33
CA ALA A 254 9.74 -10.44 17.29
C ALA A 254 8.27 -10.44 16.85
N GLU A 255 7.54 -11.48 17.21
CA GLU A 255 6.10 -11.55 17.02
C GLU A 255 5.39 -11.36 18.34
N VAL A 256 4.45 -10.41 18.36
CA VAL A 256 3.76 -9.98 19.58
C VAL A 256 2.28 -10.27 19.45
N ASP A 257 1.70 -10.89 20.47
CA ASP A 257 0.25 -11.08 20.59
C ASP A 257 -0.27 -10.31 21.81
N THR A 258 -0.91 -9.16 21.57
CA THR A 258 -1.41 -8.27 22.62
C THR A 258 -2.60 -8.84 23.39
N ARG A 259 -3.25 -9.89 22.87
CA ARG A 259 -4.35 -10.57 23.58
C ARG A 259 -3.81 -11.47 24.70
N THR A 260 -2.68 -12.13 24.45
CA THR A 260 -2.08 -13.08 25.39
C THR A 260 -0.90 -12.48 26.17
N GLY A 261 -0.37 -11.35 25.71
CA GLY A 261 0.87 -10.77 26.21
C GLY A 261 2.13 -11.52 25.75
N ALA A 262 2.00 -12.44 24.78
CA ALA A 262 3.13 -13.23 24.30
C ALA A 262 4.05 -12.38 23.40
N VAL A 263 5.35 -12.53 23.61
CA VAL A 263 6.41 -11.99 22.76
C VAL A 263 7.31 -13.15 22.38
N ASP A 264 7.38 -13.45 21.09
CA ASP A 264 8.19 -14.55 20.55
C ASP A 264 9.35 -13.99 19.73
N SER A 265 10.57 -14.32 20.13
CA SER A 265 11.81 -13.95 19.43
C SER A 265 12.92 -14.91 19.87
N ASP A 266 13.36 -15.75 18.95
CA ASP A 266 14.55 -16.58 19.13
C ASP A 266 15.76 -15.86 18.51
N PRO A 267 16.77 -15.48 19.31
CA PRO A 267 17.96 -14.81 18.79
C PRO A 267 18.69 -15.59 17.68
N SER A 268 18.55 -16.91 17.63
CA SER A 268 19.20 -17.77 16.63
C SER A 268 18.55 -17.75 15.25
N THR A 269 17.25 -17.44 15.17
CA THR A 269 16.48 -17.41 13.92
C THR A 269 15.97 -16.02 13.56
N ASN A 270 15.74 -15.15 14.55
CA ASN A 270 15.14 -13.82 14.37
C ASN A 270 16.14 -12.66 14.44
N THR A 271 17.45 -12.94 14.48
CA THR A 271 18.50 -11.91 14.46
C THR A 271 19.25 -11.91 13.13
N LEU A 272 19.41 -10.73 12.53
CA LEU A 272 20.24 -10.49 11.37
C LEU A 272 21.39 -9.55 11.74
N TYR A 273 22.63 -9.97 11.48
CA TYR A 273 23.80 -9.12 11.73
C TYR A 273 24.02 -8.13 10.60
N LYS A 274 24.34 -6.88 10.96
CA LYS A 274 24.75 -5.84 10.02
C LYS A 274 26.10 -6.23 9.43
N THR A 275 26.14 -6.44 8.12
CA THR A 275 27.37 -6.74 7.39
C THR A 275 28.08 -5.44 7.01
N ALA A 276 29.41 -5.51 6.91
CA ALA A 276 30.19 -4.39 6.38
C ALA A 276 29.85 -4.17 4.90
N ALA A 277 29.87 -2.92 4.46
CA ALA A 277 29.69 -2.59 3.05
C ALA A 277 30.81 -3.22 2.21
N THR A 278 30.42 -3.97 1.17
CA THR A 278 31.32 -4.49 0.13
C THR A 278 31.29 -3.59 -1.09
N ALA A 279 32.31 -3.66 -1.95
CA ALA A 279 32.34 -2.92 -3.21
C ALA A 279 31.09 -3.22 -4.08
N ALA A 280 30.62 -4.47 -4.07
CA ALA A 280 29.40 -4.86 -4.77
C ALA A 280 28.17 -4.18 -4.17
N THR A 281 28.01 -4.18 -2.84
CA THR A 281 26.87 -3.48 -2.22
C THR A 281 26.91 -1.97 -2.45
N GLU A 282 28.08 -1.34 -2.47
CA GLU A 282 28.22 0.10 -2.77
C GLU A 282 27.90 0.43 -4.22
N ALA A 283 28.30 -0.43 -5.17
CA ALA A 283 27.90 -0.31 -6.57
C ALA A 283 26.39 -0.49 -6.74
N ALA A 284 25.84 -1.56 -6.16
CA ALA A 284 24.41 -1.87 -6.21
C ALA A 284 23.53 -0.73 -5.68
N ARG A 285 23.95 -0.02 -4.63
CA ARG A 285 23.21 1.13 -4.07
C ARG A 285 23.09 2.32 -5.05
N ARG A 286 24.01 2.43 -6.01
CA ARG A 286 24.05 3.52 -7.01
C ARG A 286 23.29 3.19 -8.30
N THR A 287 22.89 1.92 -8.44
CA THR A 287 22.02 1.50 -9.54
C THR A 287 20.64 2.14 -9.41
N ARG A 288 19.89 2.20 -10.52
CA ARG A 288 18.54 2.76 -10.50
C ARG A 288 17.62 2.02 -9.53
N LEU A 289 17.68 0.68 -9.49
CA LEU A 289 16.93 -0.11 -8.52
C LEU A 289 17.38 0.22 -7.09
N GLY A 290 18.68 0.29 -6.82
CA GLY A 290 19.21 0.61 -5.50
C GLY A 290 18.73 1.95 -4.98
N GLU A 291 18.81 3.02 -5.79
CA GLU A 291 18.34 4.36 -5.41
C GLU A 291 16.83 4.37 -5.11
N VAL A 292 16.03 3.76 -6.00
CA VAL A 292 14.57 3.71 -5.84
C VAL A 292 14.16 2.88 -4.63
N TYR A 293 14.79 1.73 -4.42
CA TYR A 293 14.47 0.83 -3.31
C TYR A 293 14.81 1.48 -1.97
N LEU A 294 15.96 2.14 -1.86
CA LEU A 294 16.38 2.82 -0.64
C LEU A 294 15.60 4.10 -0.36
N ASP A 295 15.04 4.76 -1.38
CA ASP A 295 14.10 5.86 -1.20
C ASP A 295 12.74 5.37 -0.65
N TRP A 296 12.27 4.21 -1.11
CA TRP A 296 10.99 3.62 -0.68
C TRP A 296 11.06 2.89 0.67
N SER A 297 12.15 2.17 0.91
CA SER A 297 12.27 1.27 2.06
C SER A 297 12.54 2.04 3.35
N GLN A 298 11.71 1.80 4.35
CA GLN A 298 11.88 2.41 5.69
C GLN A 298 12.75 1.56 6.61
N TRP A 299 12.92 0.28 6.30
CA TRP A 299 13.77 -0.69 7.03
C TRP A 299 14.61 -1.53 6.07
N PRO A 300 15.49 -0.89 5.26
CA PRO A 300 16.23 -1.58 4.21
C PRO A 300 17.32 -2.48 4.77
N VAL A 301 17.42 -3.67 4.18
CA VAL A 301 18.52 -4.61 4.35
C VAL A 301 19.14 -4.81 2.97
N VAL A 302 20.47 -4.64 2.89
CA VAL A 302 21.23 -4.86 1.64
C VAL A 302 22.28 -5.91 1.91
N ARG A 303 22.21 -7.05 1.21
CA ARG A 303 23.08 -8.20 1.44
C ARG A 303 23.89 -8.53 0.21
N ASP A 304 25.18 -8.75 0.43
CA ASP A 304 26.05 -9.41 -0.52
C ASP A 304 25.78 -10.92 -0.45
N MET A 305 25.24 -11.47 -1.53
CA MET A 305 24.81 -12.85 -1.63
C MET A 305 25.86 -13.70 -2.36
N GLY A 306 27.01 -13.13 -2.70
CA GLY A 306 28.06 -13.78 -3.48
C GLY A 306 27.58 -14.17 -4.89
N PRO A 307 28.18 -15.19 -5.53
CA PRO A 307 27.84 -15.62 -6.88
C PRO A 307 26.57 -16.49 -6.90
N MET A 308 25.47 -15.99 -6.34
CA MET A 308 24.18 -16.68 -6.27
C MET A 308 23.28 -16.31 -7.44
N GLU A 309 22.85 -17.30 -8.23
CA GLU A 309 21.86 -17.06 -9.29
C GLU A 309 20.46 -16.95 -8.69
N VAL A 310 19.71 -15.93 -9.09
CA VAL A 310 18.33 -15.72 -8.66
C VAL A 310 17.40 -16.51 -9.59
N ALA A 311 16.60 -17.40 -8.99
CA ALA A 311 15.67 -18.24 -9.74
C ALA A 311 14.72 -17.40 -10.62
N GLY A 312 14.53 -17.82 -11.87
CA GLY A 312 13.69 -17.12 -12.84
C GLY A 312 14.39 -15.98 -13.59
N VAL A 313 15.66 -15.68 -13.28
CA VAL A 313 16.46 -14.71 -14.02
C VAL A 313 17.78 -15.32 -14.44
N SER A 314 18.00 -15.34 -15.75
CA SER A 314 19.27 -15.75 -16.34
C SER A 314 20.40 -14.90 -15.75
N GLY A 315 21.35 -15.51 -15.03
CA GLY A 315 22.54 -14.81 -14.58
C GLY A 315 23.40 -14.32 -15.76
N PRO A 316 24.46 -13.53 -15.52
CA PRO A 316 25.37 -13.04 -16.56
C PRO A 316 25.91 -14.15 -17.47
N ASN A 317 26.06 -15.37 -16.92
CA ASN A 317 26.52 -16.55 -17.65
C ASN A 317 25.49 -17.15 -18.61
N GLN A 318 24.19 -16.94 -18.37
CA GLN A 318 23.10 -17.47 -19.21
C GLN A 318 22.61 -16.48 -20.27
N GLN A 319 22.89 -15.18 -20.12
CA GLN A 319 22.34 -14.14 -20.98
C GLN A 319 23.08 -13.95 -22.33
N ASN A 320 24.07 -14.79 -22.65
CA ASN A 320 24.84 -14.70 -23.90
C ASN A 320 25.40 -13.27 -24.14
N THR A 321 25.81 -12.65 -23.04
CA THR A 321 26.18 -11.24 -22.88
C THR A 321 27.49 -10.84 -23.55
N GLY A 322 28.20 -11.82 -24.12
CA GLY A 322 29.58 -11.62 -24.59
C GLY A 322 30.59 -11.41 -23.44
N LEU A 323 30.17 -11.53 -22.17
CA LEU A 323 31.09 -11.47 -21.04
C LEU A 323 32.03 -12.70 -21.04
N PRO A 324 33.34 -12.52 -20.80
CA PRO A 324 34.27 -13.63 -20.69
C PRO A 324 33.85 -14.58 -19.55
N ALA A 325 33.92 -15.90 -19.78
CA ALA A 325 33.61 -16.92 -18.76
C ALA A 325 34.45 -16.82 -17.46
N SER A 326 35.50 -15.99 -17.46
CA SER A 326 36.37 -15.71 -16.32
C SER A 326 35.91 -14.55 -15.43
N ARG A 327 34.87 -13.80 -15.82
CA ARG A 327 34.46 -12.59 -15.10
C ARG A 327 33.59 -12.96 -13.90
N ARG A 328 34.05 -12.56 -12.72
CA ARG A 328 33.34 -12.79 -11.46
C ARG A 328 32.20 -11.77 -11.34
N TRP A 329 31.11 -12.22 -10.75
CA TRP A 329 29.96 -11.40 -10.44
C TRP A 329 29.45 -11.71 -9.04
N THR A 330 28.76 -10.74 -8.46
CA THR A 330 28.21 -10.76 -7.12
C THR A 330 26.75 -10.33 -7.19
N THR A 331 25.85 -11.13 -6.62
CA THR A 331 24.45 -10.77 -6.44
C THR A 331 24.30 -9.96 -5.17
N VAL A 332 23.60 -8.84 -5.28
CA VAL A 332 23.22 -8.01 -4.15
C VAL A 332 21.70 -8.04 -4.02
N GLU A 333 21.23 -8.38 -2.83
CA GLU A 333 19.81 -8.37 -2.47
C GLU A 333 19.45 -7.05 -1.76
N PHE A 334 18.28 -6.52 -2.09
CA PHE A 334 17.59 -5.45 -1.37
C PHE A 334 16.28 -6.00 -0.79
N SER A 335 16.10 -5.92 0.52
CA SER A 335 14.89 -6.38 1.21
C SER A 335 14.45 -5.37 2.26
N ASP A 336 13.19 -5.47 2.72
CA ASP A 336 12.60 -4.58 3.73
C ASP A 336 12.00 -5.40 4.89
N LEU A 337 12.49 -5.15 6.11
CA LEU A 337 12.08 -5.91 7.29
C LEU A 337 10.60 -5.77 7.63
N ARG A 338 9.91 -4.70 7.18
CA ARG A 338 8.46 -4.50 7.41
C ARG A 338 7.60 -5.64 6.90
N PHE A 339 8.10 -6.40 5.92
CA PHE A 339 7.35 -7.45 5.24
C PHE A 339 7.90 -8.86 5.52
N ALA A 340 8.86 -8.99 6.44
CA ALA A 340 9.51 -10.23 6.84
C ALA A 340 8.73 -11.00 7.93
N TYR A 341 7.43 -11.20 7.69
CA TYR A 341 6.53 -11.87 8.65
C TYR A 341 6.75 -13.38 8.73
N SER A 342 6.74 -13.94 9.94
CA SER A 342 6.91 -15.38 10.20
C SER A 342 5.78 -16.28 9.67
N TYR A 343 4.55 -15.79 9.55
CA TYR A 343 3.41 -16.62 9.08
C TYR A 343 3.45 -16.96 7.58
N ARG A 344 4.37 -16.37 6.80
CA ARG A 344 4.51 -16.72 5.37
C ARG A 344 5.03 -18.15 5.18
N ASP A 345 5.69 -18.70 6.19
CA ASP A 345 6.13 -20.10 6.26
C ASP A 345 4.96 -21.10 6.35
N MET A 346 3.76 -20.66 6.74
CA MET A 346 2.58 -21.54 6.88
C MET A 346 2.01 -22.06 5.54
N LYS A 347 2.46 -21.55 4.38
CA LYS A 347 2.09 -22.14 3.08
C LYS A 347 2.94 -23.35 2.69
N MET A 348 4.02 -23.64 3.41
CA MET A 348 4.83 -24.85 3.23
C MET A 348 5.00 -25.53 4.59
N ALA A 349 3.96 -26.23 5.03
CA ALA A 349 4.02 -27.11 6.19
C ALA A 349 5.11 -28.18 5.98
N GLY A 350 6.32 -27.89 6.47
CA GLY A 350 7.48 -28.77 6.33
C GLY A 350 8.79 -28.28 6.96
N SER A 351 8.92 -27.01 7.36
CA SER A 351 10.12 -26.50 8.04
C SER A 351 9.72 -25.50 9.11
N SER A 352 9.96 -25.83 10.37
CA SER A 352 9.64 -25.00 11.55
C SER A 352 10.84 -24.18 12.04
N ASP A 353 11.83 -23.90 11.18
CA ASP A 353 13.05 -23.18 11.58
C ASP A 353 13.15 -21.76 10.99
N GLY A 354 12.04 -21.22 10.46
CA GLY A 354 11.90 -19.93 9.76
C GLY A 354 12.92 -18.86 10.14
N ARG A 355 14.08 -18.88 9.46
CA ARG A 355 15.14 -17.91 9.70
C ARG A 355 14.74 -16.60 9.05
N LEU A 356 14.97 -15.48 9.73
CA LEU A 356 14.73 -14.13 9.21
C LEU A 356 15.39 -13.91 7.84
N SER A 357 16.56 -14.51 7.62
CA SER A 357 17.26 -14.49 6.33
C SER A 357 16.48 -15.14 5.18
N GLU A 358 15.72 -16.20 5.47
CA GLU A 358 14.89 -16.94 4.51
C GLU A 358 13.58 -16.19 4.26
N ALA A 359 12.92 -15.71 5.32
CA ALA A 359 11.72 -14.88 5.21
C ALA A 359 11.93 -13.62 4.34
N LEU A 360 13.13 -13.03 4.37
CA LEU A 360 13.51 -11.92 3.49
C LEU A 360 13.65 -12.33 2.02
N MET A 361 14.23 -13.50 1.73
CA MET A 361 14.37 -13.98 0.35
C MET A 361 13.01 -14.31 -0.29
N GLU A 362 12.05 -14.77 0.52
CA GLU A 362 10.70 -15.10 0.07
C GLU A 362 9.74 -13.89 0.05
N SER A 363 10.18 -12.73 0.52
CA SER A 363 9.38 -11.51 0.50
C SER A 363 9.08 -11.10 -0.95
N PRO A 364 7.80 -10.83 -1.29
CA PRO A 364 7.41 -10.50 -2.65
C PRO A 364 7.94 -9.15 -3.12
N LEU A 365 8.55 -8.34 -2.24
CA LEU A 365 9.09 -7.01 -2.50
C LEU A 365 10.62 -7.00 -2.50
N THR A 366 11.27 -8.13 -2.75
CA THR A 366 12.74 -8.22 -2.75
C THR A 366 13.30 -7.81 -4.11
N GLY A 367 14.29 -6.93 -4.06
CA GLY A 367 15.07 -6.46 -5.21
C GLY A 367 16.40 -7.20 -5.34
N TRP A 368 16.88 -7.42 -6.55
CA TRP A 368 18.18 -8.06 -6.81
C TRP A 368 18.95 -7.32 -7.91
N VAL A 369 20.26 -7.22 -7.74
CA VAL A 369 21.19 -6.63 -8.71
C VAL A 369 22.39 -7.55 -8.87
N TYR A 370 22.81 -7.82 -10.10
CA TYR A 370 24.10 -8.49 -10.37
C TYR A 370 25.18 -7.43 -10.64
N ILE A 371 26.28 -7.48 -9.89
CA ILE A 371 27.45 -6.61 -10.05
C ILE A 371 28.60 -7.42 -10.62
N VAL A 372 29.22 -6.95 -11.71
CA VAL A 372 30.31 -7.65 -12.41
C VAL A 372 31.65 -6.96 -12.11
N ASP A 373 32.69 -7.72 -11.75
CA ASP A 373 34.02 -7.17 -11.43
C ASP A 373 34.78 -6.70 -12.69
N GLY A 374 35.42 -5.52 -12.67
CA GLY A 374 36.44 -5.10 -13.67
C GLY A 374 36.73 -3.59 -13.78
N PRO A 375 37.91 -3.18 -14.32
CA PRO A 375 38.30 -1.77 -14.45
C PRO A 375 37.86 -1.17 -15.78
N GLY A 376 37.07 -0.10 -15.74
CA GLY A 376 36.83 0.80 -16.88
C GLY A 376 35.38 0.83 -17.38
N ASN A 377 34.76 2.02 -17.24
CA ASN A 377 33.61 2.52 -17.99
C ASN A 377 32.43 1.57 -18.27
N SER A 378 31.42 1.68 -17.41
CA SER A 378 30.08 2.13 -17.83
C SER A 378 29.36 1.33 -18.92
N GLU A 379 29.32 0.01 -18.82
CA GLU A 379 28.17 -0.79 -19.29
C GLU A 379 27.95 -1.88 -18.23
N GLU A 380 27.34 -1.45 -17.13
CA GLU A 380 26.73 -2.31 -16.13
C GLU A 380 25.63 -3.12 -16.81
N GLU A 381 25.90 -4.39 -17.14
CA GLU A 381 24.81 -5.35 -17.37
C GLU A 381 24.13 -5.66 -16.04
N GLU A 382 23.35 -4.69 -15.59
CA GLU A 382 22.47 -4.77 -14.44
C GLU A 382 21.24 -5.58 -14.81
N ALA A 383 21.29 -6.90 -14.57
CA ALA A 383 20.04 -7.64 -14.46
C ALA A 383 19.39 -7.28 -13.11
N MET A 384 18.59 -6.22 -13.13
CA MET A 384 17.76 -5.83 -11.99
C MET A 384 16.52 -6.73 -11.93
N ILE A 385 16.11 -7.09 -10.72
CA ILE A 385 14.90 -7.87 -10.46
C ILE A 385 14.16 -7.20 -9.34
N LEU A 386 12.87 -7.00 -9.49
CA LEU A 386 11.98 -6.65 -8.39
C LEU A 386 10.73 -7.52 -8.55
N ASP A 387 10.32 -8.17 -7.46
CA ASP A 387 9.16 -9.06 -7.41
C ASP A 387 9.22 -10.23 -8.42
N GLY A 388 10.43 -10.68 -8.78
CA GLY A 388 10.67 -11.76 -9.75
C GLY A 388 10.59 -11.35 -11.22
N TRP A 389 10.51 -10.06 -11.54
CA TRP A 389 10.47 -9.55 -12.92
C TRP A 389 11.81 -8.94 -13.34
N LYS A 390 12.36 -9.45 -14.47
CA LYS A 390 13.59 -8.94 -15.09
C LYS A 390 13.37 -7.53 -15.65
N GLN A 391 14.26 -6.58 -15.30
CA GLN A 391 14.28 -5.25 -15.92
C GLN A 391 14.98 -5.28 -17.29
N LYS A 392 14.64 -4.32 -18.15
CA LYS A 392 15.30 -4.08 -19.44
C LYS A 392 16.45 -3.09 -19.30
#